data_AF-A0A832VAZ0-F1
#
_entry.id   AF-A0A832VAZ0-F1
#
_cell.length_a   1.000
_cell.length_b   1.000
_cell.length_c   1.000
_cell.angle_alpha   90.00
_cell.angle_beta   90.00
_cell.angle_gamma   90.00
#
_symmetry.space_group_name_H-M   'P 1'
#
loop_
_entity.id
_entity.type
_entity.pdbx_description
1 polymer ?
#
loop_
_entity_poly.entity_id
_entity_poly.type
_entity_poly.pdbx_seq_one_letter_code
_entity_poly.pdbx_strand_id
1 'polypeptide(L)'
;MNRRSSAFGLILTAFLLCSAAFAPIASAQADTRTNETAWGLTYDWTYLDDDVEAMTGISFVDILTDVMGAADDAGLDLLIGQATTGETNVIFEQWTGEDVTEGGVTLTPQVTQMTISHGTLNDVGVVTSWVEDDVSFDIALSVDTEEYLSLNVEYTEFLNADGELVSMEIDLSFASSSSIIIDLEGEVSGGGETLPFDIAFEAGISFDISEAHGEAAPESPSQLYNDLDPLSAPFSFYWDCDTWMDSASSSSESEDGHSSAWLSEPCNDYTGNFANAASYNVAFSGFPAEEIGLEADDVSISISDSTNDSGTFTMDEYSLDGSIEVMDTTQDITVDGAGTLVTVNQAEAFPGPLAMPAMAAILLENAVAGSEGGDSIWEAFGG
;
A
#
# COMPACT_ATOMS: atom_id res chain seq x y z
N MET A 1 13.17 -40.45 -16.52
CA MET A 1 13.63 -39.47 -17.53
C MET A 1 12.42 -38.76 -18.12
N ASN A 2 12.43 -37.44 -17.97
CA ASN A 2 11.60 -36.41 -18.62
C ASN A 2 10.10 -36.33 -18.31
N ARG A 3 9.79 -35.53 -17.27
CA ARG A 3 8.67 -34.56 -17.20
C ARG A 3 8.81 -33.74 -15.90
N ARG A 4 9.84 -32.90 -15.81
CA ARG A 4 10.01 -31.91 -14.70
C ARG A 4 10.32 -30.49 -15.19
N SER A 5 10.22 -30.24 -16.50
CA SER A 5 10.60 -28.96 -17.13
C SER A 5 9.42 -28.09 -17.56
N SER A 6 8.20 -28.36 -17.07
CA SER A 6 6.98 -27.65 -17.50
C SER A 6 6.49 -26.59 -16.51
N ALA A 7 6.73 -26.76 -15.21
CA ALA A 7 6.26 -25.82 -14.19
C ALA A 7 7.08 -24.52 -14.19
N PHE A 8 8.41 -24.62 -14.24
CA PHE A 8 9.33 -23.48 -14.33
C PHE A 8 9.11 -22.59 -15.58
N GLY A 9 8.70 -23.18 -16.70
CA GLY A 9 8.42 -22.43 -17.92
C GLY A 9 7.10 -21.65 -17.87
N LEU A 10 6.13 -22.11 -17.07
CA LEU A 10 4.82 -21.47 -16.91
C LEU A 10 4.93 -20.27 -15.96
N ILE A 11 5.69 -20.40 -14.88
CA ILE A 11 6.01 -19.33 -13.92
C ILE A 11 6.78 -18.19 -14.61
N LEU A 12 7.81 -18.51 -15.42
CA LEU A 12 8.58 -17.50 -16.15
C LEU A 12 7.75 -16.76 -17.22
N THR A 13 6.71 -17.40 -17.78
CA THR A 13 5.82 -16.78 -18.76
C THR A 13 4.73 -15.93 -18.08
N ALA A 14 4.30 -16.29 -16.87
CA ALA A 14 3.42 -15.48 -16.02
C ALA A 14 4.13 -14.20 -15.53
N PHE A 15 5.38 -14.30 -15.07
CA PHE A 15 6.22 -13.15 -14.69
C PHE A 15 6.46 -12.15 -15.84
N LEU A 16 6.61 -12.63 -17.08
CA LEU A 16 6.77 -11.79 -18.29
C LEU A 16 5.46 -11.17 -18.79
N LEU A 17 4.30 -11.68 -18.38
CA LEU A 17 2.99 -11.12 -18.74
C LEU A 17 2.49 -10.11 -17.70
N CYS A 18 2.82 -10.27 -16.41
CA CYS A 18 2.50 -9.29 -15.37
C CYS A 18 3.30 -7.99 -15.54
N SER A 19 4.57 -8.06 -15.96
CA SER A 19 5.40 -6.87 -16.22
C SER A 19 4.95 -6.02 -17.41
N ALA A 20 4.05 -6.52 -18.27
CA ALA A 20 3.52 -5.78 -19.41
C ALA A 20 2.12 -5.16 -19.17
N ALA A 21 1.51 -5.39 -18.00
CA ALA A 21 0.19 -4.85 -17.65
C ALA A 21 0.27 -3.47 -16.96
N PHE A 22 1.45 -3.02 -16.53
CA PHE A 22 1.66 -1.73 -15.85
C PHE A 22 1.89 -0.56 -16.81
N ALA A 23 1.15 -0.52 -17.92
CA ALA A 23 0.95 0.76 -18.58
C ALA A 23 -0.24 1.43 -17.87
N PRO A 24 -0.07 2.61 -17.24
CA PRO A 24 -1.24 3.36 -16.80
C PRO A 24 -2.15 3.51 -18.02
N ILE A 25 -3.42 3.11 -17.87
CA ILE A 25 -4.45 3.47 -18.84
C ILE A 25 -4.65 4.96 -18.66
N ALA A 26 -3.74 5.76 -19.23
CA ALA A 26 -3.97 7.16 -19.45
C ALA A 26 -5.12 7.24 -20.45
N SER A 27 -6.30 7.57 -19.95
CA SER A 27 -7.38 8.00 -20.83
C SER A 27 -6.84 9.20 -21.60
N ALA A 28 -6.72 9.05 -22.92
CA ALA A 28 -6.16 10.09 -23.78
C ALA A 28 -7.20 11.20 -23.98
N GLN A 29 -7.43 12.04 -22.97
CA GLN A 29 -7.66 13.46 -23.20
C GLN A 29 -6.29 14.14 -23.16
N ALA A 30 -6.02 14.97 -24.17
CA ALA A 30 -4.81 15.76 -24.18
C ALA A 30 -4.97 16.89 -23.15
N ASP A 31 -4.77 16.58 -21.87
CA ASP A 31 -4.66 17.59 -20.84
C ASP A 31 -3.36 18.34 -21.04
N THR A 32 -3.46 19.66 -21.09
CA THR A 32 -2.31 20.54 -21.27
C THR A 32 -1.54 20.63 -19.95
N ARG A 33 -0.79 19.58 -19.60
CA ARG A 33 0.06 19.54 -18.41
C ARG A 33 1.30 20.42 -18.60
N THR A 34 1.61 21.24 -17.62
CA THR A 34 2.84 22.07 -17.61
C THR A 34 3.56 21.93 -16.26
N ASN A 35 4.85 22.31 -16.22
CA ASN A 35 5.70 22.19 -15.03
C ASN A 35 5.75 20.78 -14.40
N GLU A 36 5.69 19.75 -15.25
CA GLU A 36 5.70 18.36 -14.80
C GLU A 36 6.99 18.00 -14.06
N THR A 37 6.84 17.42 -12.87
CA THR A 37 7.95 16.84 -12.08
C THR A 37 7.50 15.49 -11.53
N ALA A 38 8.38 14.50 -11.57
CA ALA A 38 8.12 13.18 -11.01
C ALA A 38 9.33 12.69 -10.21
N TRP A 39 9.09 12.09 -9.05
CA TRP A 39 10.12 11.51 -8.19
C TRP A 39 9.51 10.41 -7.33
N GLY A 40 10.35 9.55 -6.74
CA GLY A 40 9.84 8.45 -5.94
C GLY A 40 10.94 7.51 -5.46
N LEU A 41 10.51 6.43 -4.82
CA LEU A 41 11.36 5.36 -4.34
C LEU A 41 10.83 4.00 -4.81
N THR A 42 11.76 3.09 -5.09
CA THR A 42 11.48 1.69 -5.37
C THR A 42 12.32 0.83 -4.44
N TYR A 43 11.68 -0.15 -3.81
CA TYR A 43 12.34 -1.19 -3.03
C TYR A 43 12.12 -2.54 -3.71
N ASP A 44 13.21 -3.27 -3.93
CA ASP A 44 13.20 -4.63 -4.49
C ASP A 44 13.32 -5.62 -3.32
N TRP A 45 12.27 -6.41 -3.11
CA TRP A 45 12.14 -7.31 -1.97
C TRP A 45 13.10 -8.51 -2.02
N THR A 46 13.79 -8.72 -3.13
CA THR A 46 14.85 -9.75 -3.20
C THR A 46 16.06 -9.41 -2.33
N TYR A 47 16.21 -8.14 -1.91
CA TYR A 47 17.26 -7.70 -0.99
C TYR A 47 16.89 -7.80 0.49
N LEU A 48 15.67 -8.25 0.84
CA LEU A 48 15.20 -8.28 2.22
C LEU A 48 16.17 -8.99 3.17
N ASP A 49 16.63 -10.19 2.82
CA ASP A 49 17.53 -10.98 3.67
C ASP A 49 18.88 -10.28 3.89
N ASP A 50 19.45 -9.70 2.83
CA ASP A 50 20.72 -8.98 2.87
C ASP A 50 20.61 -7.70 3.73
N ASP A 51 19.49 -6.98 3.60
CA ASP A 51 19.23 -5.74 4.35
C ASP A 51 19.01 -6.03 5.84
N VAL A 52 18.24 -7.08 6.17
CA VAL A 52 18.05 -7.53 7.56
C VAL A 52 19.40 -7.95 8.17
N GLU A 53 20.24 -8.68 7.44
CA GLU A 53 21.58 -9.03 7.91
C GLU A 53 22.46 -7.79 8.09
N ALA A 54 22.43 -6.82 7.18
CA ALA A 54 23.19 -5.58 7.29
C ALA A 54 22.76 -4.73 8.50
N MET A 55 21.45 -4.69 8.78
CA MET A 55 20.89 -3.91 9.90
C MET A 55 21.08 -4.59 11.26
N THR A 56 20.92 -5.91 11.32
CA THR A 56 20.87 -6.65 12.59
C THR A 56 22.15 -7.44 12.89
N GLY A 57 22.95 -7.73 11.87
CA GLY A 57 24.08 -8.67 11.92
C GLY A 57 23.66 -10.14 12.00
N ILE A 58 22.37 -10.45 11.81
CA ILE A 58 21.80 -11.80 11.90
C ILE A 58 21.46 -12.28 10.48
N SER A 59 22.09 -13.38 10.06
CA SER A 59 21.80 -14.00 8.76
C SER A 59 20.69 -15.04 8.90
N PHE A 60 19.59 -14.87 8.15
CA PHE A 60 18.51 -15.85 8.15
C PHE A 60 18.96 -17.18 7.52
N VAL A 61 19.83 -17.11 6.51
CA VAL A 61 20.41 -18.29 5.85
C VAL A 61 21.24 -19.13 6.83
N ASP A 62 22.02 -18.48 7.70
CA ASP A 62 22.79 -19.19 8.73
C ASP A 62 21.85 -19.87 9.75
N ILE A 63 20.78 -19.21 10.17
CA ILE A 63 19.77 -19.78 11.08
C ILE A 63 19.16 -21.05 10.48
N LEU A 64 18.71 -21.00 9.22
CA LEU A 64 18.15 -22.16 8.54
C LEU A 64 19.18 -23.29 8.40
N THR A 65 20.41 -22.95 8.06
CA THR A 65 21.52 -23.92 7.93
C THR A 65 21.80 -24.62 9.25
N ASP A 66 21.83 -23.89 10.36
CA ASP A 66 22.03 -24.44 11.70
C ASP A 66 20.88 -25.38 12.11
N VAL A 67 19.64 -25.01 11.81
CA VAL A 67 18.45 -25.85 12.08
C VAL A 67 18.51 -27.15 11.27
N MET A 68 18.81 -27.07 9.97
CA MET A 68 18.97 -28.25 9.12
C MET A 68 20.12 -29.15 9.58
N GLY A 69 21.24 -28.55 10.01
CA GLY A 69 22.38 -29.31 10.57
C GLY A 69 22.02 -30.03 11.87
N ALA A 70 21.25 -29.38 12.75
CA ALA A 70 20.76 -30.02 13.98
C ALA A 70 19.77 -31.16 13.72
N ALA A 71 18.98 -31.08 12.64
CA ALA A 71 18.10 -32.15 12.22
C ALA A 71 18.89 -33.37 11.69
N ASP A 72 19.90 -33.14 10.85
CA ASP A 72 20.80 -34.19 10.36
C ASP A 72 21.52 -34.91 11.51
N ASP A 73 22.02 -34.15 12.51
CA ASP A 73 22.62 -34.70 13.74
C ASP A 73 21.64 -35.58 14.55
N ALA A 74 20.34 -35.32 14.44
CA ALA A 74 19.26 -36.10 15.06
C ALA A 74 18.78 -37.29 14.20
N GLY A 75 19.30 -37.45 12.98
CA GLY A 75 18.89 -38.49 12.03
C GLY A 75 17.60 -38.16 11.26
N LEU A 76 17.21 -36.89 11.21
CA LEU A 76 16.10 -36.37 10.42
C LEU A 76 16.65 -35.71 9.16
N ASP A 77 16.19 -36.12 7.98
CA ASP A 77 16.44 -35.33 6.76
C ASP A 77 15.51 -34.13 6.80
N LEU A 78 16.06 -32.92 6.69
CA LEU A 78 15.33 -31.66 6.73
C LEU A 78 15.94 -30.69 5.74
N LEU A 79 15.12 -30.23 4.80
CA LEU A 79 15.43 -29.15 3.88
C LEU A 79 14.40 -28.04 4.07
N ILE A 80 14.88 -26.83 4.33
CA ILE A 80 14.05 -25.62 4.38
C ILE A 80 14.55 -24.67 3.30
N GLY A 81 13.64 -24.18 2.47
CA GLY A 81 13.89 -23.12 1.51
C GLY A 81 12.85 -22.01 1.69
N GLN A 82 13.29 -20.77 1.52
CA GLN A 82 12.40 -19.62 1.41
C GLN A 82 12.82 -18.73 0.24
N ALA A 83 11.89 -17.97 -0.30
CA ALA A 83 12.17 -16.90 -1.24
C ALA A 83 11.12 -15.79 -1.09
N THR A 84 11.58 -14.56 -0.90
CA THR A 84 10.72 -13.37 -0.99
C THR A 84 11.11 -12.58 -2.24
N THR A 85 10.12 -12.27 -3.08
CA THR A 85 10.32 -11.49 -4.31
C THR A 85 9.21 -10.48 -4.46
N GLY A 86 9.46 -9.41 -5.21
CA GLY A 86 8.47 -8.36 -5.43
C GLY A 86 9.08 -6.97 -5.43
N GLU A 87 8.22 -5.97 -5.59
CA GLU A 87 8.63 -4.57 -5.57
C GLU A 87 7.60 -3.72 -4.80
N THR A 88 8.10 -2.72 -4.08
CA THR A 88 7.30 -1.59 -3.60
C THR A 88 7.75 -0.34 -4.33
N ASN A 89 6.81 0.40 -4.92
CA ASN A 89 7.04 1.70 -5.53
C ASN A 89 6.17 2.75 -4.85
N VAL A 90 6.75 3.91 -4.54
CA VAL A 90 6.03 5.12 -4.14
C VAL A 90 6.48 6.23 -5.06
N ILE A 91 5.58 6.69 -5.92
CA ILE A 91 5.84 7.69 -6.96
C ILE A 91 4.94 8.90 -6.73
N PHE A 92 5.53 10.08 -6.83
CA PHE A 92 4.84 11.35 -6.84
C PHE A 92 5.02 12.02 -8.19
N GLU A 93 3.92 12.52 -8.75
CA GLU A 93 3.90 13.34 -9.95
C GLU A 93 3.20 14.65 -9.64
N GLN A 94 3.77 15.76 -10.09
CA GLN A 94 3.19 17.08 -9.90
C GLN A 94 3.14 17.82 -11.23
N TRP A 95 2.05 18.53 -11.48
CA TRP A 95 1.88 19.34 -12.68
C TRP A 95 0.87 20.45 -12.47
N THR A 96 0.96 21.48 -13.30
CA THR A 96 -0.06 22.53 -13.41
C THR A 96 -1.04 22.14 -14.53
N GLY A 97 -2.33 22.13 -14.20
CA GLY A 97 -3.44 21.84 -15.13
C GLY A 97 -3.83 23.03 -16.01
N GLU A 98 -4.87 22.86 -16.82
CA GLU A 98 -5.46 23.95 -17.61
C GLU A 98 -6.32 24.85 -16.72
N ASP A 99 -6.23 26.17 -16.91
CA ASP A 99 -7.02 27.13 -16.16
C ASP A 99 -8.53 26.86 -16.30
N VAL A 100 -9.22 26.78 -15.17
CA VAL A 100 -10.68 26.60 -15.11
C VAL A 100 -11.32 27.94 -14.73
N THR A 101 -12.51 28.23 -15.25
CA THR A 101 -13.27 29.44 -14.85
C THR A 101 -14.56 29.03 -14.16
N GLU A 102 -14.62 29.26 -12.85
CA GLU A 102 -15.78 28.94 -12.01
C GLU A 102 -16.28 30.21 -11.31
N GLY A 103 -17.60 30.42 -11.30
CA GLY A 103 -18.18 31.61 -10.64
C GLY A 103 -17.71 32.97 -11.17
N GLY A 104 -17.00 33.02 -12.29
CA GLY A 104 -16.38 34.23 -12.85
C GLY A 104 -14.96 34.52 -12.34
N VAL A 105 -14.37 33.61 -11.57
CA VAL A 105 -12.96 33.62 -11.15
C VAL A 105 -12.20 32.59 -12.00
N THR A 106 -11.01 32.95 -12.47
CA THR A 106 -10.10 32.00 -13.13
C THR A 106 -9.23 31.35 -12.06
N LEU A 107 -9.20 30.03 -12.06
CA LEU A 107 -8.47 29.18 -11.14
C LEU A 107 -7.43 28.38 -11.92
N THR A 108 -6.24 28.24 -11.35
CA THR A 108 -5.13 27.47 -11.89
C THR A 108 -4.96 26.20 -11.04
N PRO A 109 -5.27 25.01 -11.59
CA PRO A 109 -5.11 23.76 -10.86
C PRO A 109 -3.63 23.40 -10.66
N GLN A 110 -3.22 23.10 -9.43
CA GLN A 110 -1.97 22.45 -9.08
C GLN A 110 -2.27 21.03 -8.65
N VAL A 111 -1.83 20.06 -9.43
CA VAL A 111 -2.15 18.64 -9.21
C VAL A 111 -0.94 17.93 -8.65
N THR A 112 -1.15 17.15 -7.60
CA THR A 112 -0.19 16.20 -7.04
C THR A 112 -0.82 14.81 -7.05
N GLN A 113 -0.22 13.89 -7.80
CA GLN A 113 -0.58 12.49 -7.80
C GLN A 113 0.43 11.68 -7.00
N MET A 114 -0.06 10.84 -6.09
CA MET A 114 0.72 9.84 -5.37
C MET A 114 0.24 8.45 -5.79
N THR A 115 1.17 7.63 -6.30
CA THR A 115 0.93 6.22 -6.60
C THR A 115 1.80 5.36 -5.70
N ILE A 116 1.17 4.51 -4.91
CA ILE A 116 1.82 3.42 -4.18
C ILE A 116 1.42 2.13 -4.85
N SER A 117 2.39 1.34 -5.28
CA SER A 117 2.18 -0.03 -5.75
C SER A 117 3.09 -0.96 -4.98
N HIS A 118 2.53 -2.00 -4.39
CA HIS A 118 3.25 -3.00 -3.64
C HIS A 118 2.76 -4.37 -4.11
N GLY A 119 3.71 -5.26 -4.37
CA GLY A 119 3.41 -6.64 -4.68
C GLY A 119 4.54 -7.53 -4.21
N THR A 120 4.23 -8.55 -3.41
CA THR A 120 5.21 -9.51 -2.93
C THR A 120 4.69 -10.93 -3.03
N LEU A 121 5.60 -11.83 -3.36
CA LEU A 121 5.44 -13.28 -3.26
C LEU A 121 6.42 -13.77 -2.21
N ASN A 122 5.93 -14.55 -1.26
CA ASN A 122 6.77 -15.23 -0.28
C ASN A 122 6.46 -16.73 -0.32
N ASP A 123 7.46 -17.48 -0.76
CA ASP A 123 7.39 -18.92 -0.94
C ASP A 123 8.25 -19.58 0.13
N VAL A 124 7.68 -20.53 0.88
CA VAL A 124 8.38 -21.35 1.86
C VAL A 124 8.15 -22.82 1.53
N GLY A 125 9.24 -23.58 1.43
CA GLY A 125 9.21 -25.03 1.25
C GLY A 125 9.94 -25.72 2.40
N VAL A 126 9.29 -26.70 3.01
CA VAL A 126 9.90 -27.59 4.01
C VAL A 126 9.72 -29.02 3.53
N VAL A 127 10.81 -29.77 3.44
CA VAL A 127 10.77 -31.20 3.15
C VAL A 127 11.49 -31.92 4.28
N THR A 128 10.82 -32.89 4.88
CA THR A 128 11.42 -33.69 5.95
C THR A 128 11.08 -35.16 5.81
N SER A 129 12.06 -36.01 6.07
CA SER A 129 11.86 -37.45 6.10
C SER A 129 12.64 -38.11 7.22
N TRP A 130 12.10 -39.24 7.67
CA TRP A 130 12.68 -40.05 8.73
C TRP A 130 12.30 -41.51 8.56
N VAL A 131 13.22 -42.40 8.91
CA VAL A 131 13.00 -43.85 8.85
C VAL A 131 13.70 -44.55 10.01
N GLU A 132 12.96 -45.41 10.71
CA GLU A 132 13.48 -46.36 11.69
C GLU A 132 12.74 -47.69 11.58
N ASP A 133 13.47 -48.76 11.25
CA ASP A 133 12.94 -50.11 11.04
C ASP A 133 11.74 -50.15 10.07
N ASP A 134 10.54 -50.49 10.57
CA ASP A 134 9.28 -50.60 9.81
C ASP A 134 8.38 -49.35 9.97
N VAL A 135 8.93 -48.23 10.47
CA VAL A 135 8.21 -46.96 10.67
C VAL A 135 8.94 -45.84 9.94
N SER A 136 8.22 -45.03 9.16
CA SER A 136 8.79 -43.89 8.45
C SER A 136 7.76 -42.79 8.21
N PHE A 137 8.25 -41.58 7.94
CA PHE A 137 7.46 -40.52 7.33
C PHE A 137 8.26 -39.81 6.24
N ASP A 138 7.55 -39.29 5.25
CA ASP A 138 8.03 -38.35 4.25
C ASP A 138 6.98 -37.26 4.12
N ILE A 139 7.36 -36.01 4.37
CA ILE A 139 6.43 -34.88 4.48
C ILE A 139 7.04 -33.69 3.73
N ALA A 140 6.26 -33.10 2.84
CA ALA A 140 6.53 -31.81 2.26
C ALA A 140 5.42 -30.82 2.62
N LEU A 141 5.83 -29.61 2.98
CA LEU A 141 4.99 -28.46 3.25
C LEU A 141 5.42 -27.35 2.30
N SER A 142 4.50 -26.82 1.50
CA SER A 142 4.67 -25.53 0.83
C SER A 142 3.71 -24.52 1.41
N VAL A 143 4.20 -23.30 1.59
CA VAL A 143 3.40 -22.14 1.97
C VAL A 143 3.75 -21.04 0.98
N ASP A 144 2.76 -20.61 0.22
CA ASP A 144 2.89 -19.52 -0.73
C ASP A 144 1.95 -18.41 -0.27
N THR A 145 2.48 -17.21 -0.08
CA THR A 145 1.68 -16.02 0.22
C THR A 145 1.89 -14.96 -0.82
N GLU A 146 0.79 -14.40 -1.33
CA GLU A 146 0.80 -13.29 -2.27
C GLU A 146 0.13 -12.08 -1.62
N GLU A 147 0.84 -10.95 -1.62
CA GLU A 147 0.30 -9.67 -1.17
C GLU A 147 0.35 -8.68 -2.32
N TYR A 148 -0.71 -7.90 -2.46
CA TYR A 148 -0.84 -6.84 -3.45
C TYR A 148 -1.53 -5.65 -2.83
N LEU A 149 -1.01 -4.45 -3.09
CA LEU A 149 -1.62 -3.18 -2.72
C LEU A 149 -1.34 -2.16 -3.82
N SER A 150 -2.37 -1.41 -4.21
CA SER A 150 -2.29 -0.27 -5.11
C SER A 150 -3.13 0.85 -4.52
N LEU A 151 -2.50 2.00 -4.28
CA LEU A 151 -3.16 3.23 -3.88
C LEU A 151 -2.81 4.30 -4.92
N ASN A 152 -3.81 4.91 -5.54
CA ASN A 152 -3.64 6.09 -6.37
C ASN A 152 -4.46 7.21 -5.77
N VAL A 153 -3.78 8.31 -5.45
CA VAL A 153 -4.38 9.54 -4.93
C VAL A 153 -4.02 10.66 -5.88
N GLU A 154 -5.01 11.28 -6.50
CA GLU A 154 -4.86 12.52 -7.26
C GLU A 154 -5.46 13.65 -6.44
N TYR A 155 -4.64 14.62 -6.06
CA TYR A 155 -5.04 15.75 -5.24
C TYR A 155 -4.83 17.05 -6.02
N THR A 156 -5.85 17.90 -6.07
CA THR A 156 -5.84 19.13 -6.85
C THR A 156 -6.14 20.33 -5.95
N GLU A 157 -5.25 21.31 -5.96
CA GLU A 157 -5.48 22.63 -5.37
C GLU A 157 -5.84 23.63 -6.47
N PHE A 158 -6.91 24.40 -6.25
CA PHE A 158 -7.32 25.45 -7.16
C PHE A 158 -6.86 26.80 -6.63
N LEU A 159 -5.85 27.37 -7.26
CA LEU A 159 -5.30 28.69 -6.88
C LEU A 159 -5.91 29.80 -7.74
N ASN A 160 -6.17 30.96 -7.15
CA ASN A 160 -6.58 32.14 -7.92
C ASN A 160 -5.37 32.88 -8.51
N ALA A 161 -5.63 33.98 -9.24
CA ALA A 161 -4.59 34.80 -9.87
C ALA A 161 -3.62 35.47 -8.88
N ASP A 162 -4.00 35.59 -7.61
CA ASP A 162 -3.20 36.15 -6.52
C ASP A 162 -2.41 35.05 -5.76
N GLY A 163 -2.49 33.78 -6.19
CA GLY A 163 -1.82 32.64 -5.56
C GLY A 163 -2.52 32.10 -4.30
N GLU A 164 -3.75 32.55 -4.04
CA GLU A 164 -4.52 32.12 -2.87
C GLU A 164 -5.26 30.82 -3.16
N LEU A 165 -5.28 29.90 -2.18
CA LEU A 165 -5.98 28.61 -2.29
C LEU A 165 -7.49 28.80 -2.13
N VAL A 166 -8.27 28.40 -3.13
CA VAL A 166 -9.73 28.59 -3.17
C VAL A 166 -10.49 27.31 -2.82
N SER A 167 -10.06 26.17 -3.36
CA SER A 167 -10.68 24.86 -3.11
C SER A 167 -9.66 23.75 -3.33
N MET A 168 -10.00 22.57 -2.81
CA MET A 168 -9.21 21.36 -2.87
C MET A 168 -10.12 20.20 -3.27
N GLU A 169 -9.65 19.38 -4.20
CA GLU A 169 -10.31 18.15 -4.63
C GLU A 169 -9.36 16.97 -4.48
N ILE A 170 -9.91 15.81 -4.21
CA ILE A 170 -9.14 14.56 -4.12
C ILE A 170 -9.91 13.41 -4.75
N ASP A 171 -9.24 12.67 -5.62
CA ASP A 171 -9.70 11.42 -6.18
C ASP A 171 -8.80 10.29 -5.67
N LEU A 172 -9.43 9.21 -5.21
CA LEU A 172 -8.75 8.07 -4.61
C LEU A 172 -9.27 6.77 -5.23
N SER A 173 -8.34 5.91 -5.62
CA SER A 173 -8.61 4.50 -5.88
C SER A 173 -7.65 3.64 -5.08
N PHE A 174 -8.17 2.52 -4.58
CA PHE A 174 -7.44 1.59 -3.74
C PHE A 174 -7.77 0.17 -4.16
N ALA A 175 -6.78 -0.70 -4.18
CA ALA A 175 -6.97 -2.13 -4.35
C ALA A 175 -5.96 -2.85 -3.48
N SER A 176 -6.42 -3.81 -2.69
CA SER A 176 -5.58 -4.64 -1.86
C SER A 176 -6.08 -6.07 -1.89
N SER A 177 -5.16 -7.02 -1.98
CA SER A 177 -5.46 -8.43 -1.83
C SER A 177 -4.32 -9.15 -1.12
N SER A 178 -4.68 -10.09 -0.27
CA SER A 178 -3.75 -11.01 0.36
C SER A 178 -4.29 -12.42 0.20
N SER A 179 -3.43 -13.34 -0.20
CA SER A 179 -3.77 -14.76 -0.29
C SER A 179 -2.67 -15.62 0.31
N ILE A 180 -3.09 -16.77 0.83
CA ILE A 180 -2.22 -17.81 1.36
C ILE A 180 -2.68 -19.15 0.81
N ILE A 181 -1.71 -19.91 0.31
CA ILE A 181 -1.88 -21.30 -0.10
C ILE A 181 -0.93 -22.13 0.77
N ILE A 182 -1.46 -23.18 1.38
CA ILE A 182 -0.69 -24.14 2.16
C ILE A 182 -0.98 -25.52 1.59
N ASP A 183 0.04 -26.18 1.07
CA ASP A 183 -0.04 -27.58 0.67
C ASP A 183 0.81 -28.43 1.62
N LEU A 184 0.20 -29.50 2.12
CA LEU A 184 0.83 -30.49 2.98
C LEU A 184 0.66 -31.86 2.31
N GLU A 185 1.73 -32.34 1.69
CA GLU A 185 1.77 -33.64 1.04
C GLU A 185 2.71 -34.59 1.78
N GLY A 186 2.39 -35.88 1.80
CA GLY A 186 3.28 -36.84 2.42
C GLY A 186 2.67 -38.21 2.66
N GLU A 187 3.43 -39.03 3.35
CA GLU A 187 3.01 -40.35 3.79
C GLU A 187 3.60 -40.71 5.15
N VAL A 188 2.81 -41.43 5.95
CA VAL A 188 3.27 -42.10 7.17
C VAL A 188 3.14 -43.60 6.98
N SER A 189 4.22 -44.33 7.22
CA SER A 189 4.24 -45.80 7.14
C SER A 189 4.53 -46.41 8.50
N GLY A 190 3.85 -47.52 8.80
CA GLY A 190 4.01 -48.24 10.05
C GLY A 190 3.25 -49.56 10.06
N GLY A 191 3.83 -50.61 10.64
CA GLY A 191 3.14 -51.89 10.82
C GLY A 191 2.75 -52.60 9.51
N GLY A 192 3.42 -52.27 8.40
CA GLY A 192 3.14 -52.79 7.06
C GLY A 192 2.05 -52.05 6.28
N GLU A 193 1.55 -50.93 6.80
CA GLU A 193 0.57 -50.06 6.16
C GLU A 193 1.18 -48.68 5.88
N THR A 194 0.66 -47.98 4.86
CA THR A 194 1.07 -46.63 4.47
C THR A 194 -0.18 -45.77 4.36
N LEU A 195 -0.16 -44.61 5.02
CA LEU A 195 -1.20 -43.59 4.99
C LEU A 195 -0.67 -42.38 4.20
N PRO A 196 -1.05 -42.23 2.92
CA PRO A 196 -0.78 -41.01 2.18
C PRO A 196 -1.74 -39.89 2.60
N PHE A 197 -1.30 -38.65 2.49
CA PHE A 197 -2.13 -37.46 2.63
C PHE A 197 -1.65 -36.38 1.65
N ASP A 198 -2.59 -35.59 1.15
CA ASP A 198 -2.36 -34.48 0.23
C ASP A 198 -3.41 -33.43 0.57
N ILE A 199 -3.07 -32.56 1.51
CA ILE A 199 -3.99 -31.60 2.12
C ILE A 199 -3.68 -30.22 1.57
N ALA A 200 -4.69 -29.55 1.04
CA ALA A 200 -4.57 -28.19 0.53
C ALA A 200 -5.48 -27.25 1.31
N PHE A 201 -4.94 -26.11 1.72
CA PHE A 201 -5.66 -24.99 2.31
C PHE A 201 -5.37 -23.73 1.50
N GLU A 202 -6.43 -23.00 1.17
CA GLU A 202 -6.35 -21.72 0.48
C GLU A 202 -7.21 -20.71 1.23
N ALA A 203 -6.68 -19.52 1.48
CA ALA A 203 -7.47 -18.40 1.94
C ALA A 203 -7.06 -17.13 1.21
N GLY A 204 -8.04 -16.28 0.91
CA GLY A 204 -7.82 -15.01 0.25
C GLY A 204 -8.80 -13.96 0.75
N ILE A 205 -8.32 -12.73 0.80
CA ILE A 205 -9.12 -11.55 1.11
C ILE A 205 -8.79 -10.45 0.10
N SER A 206 -9.77 -9.67 -0.30
CA SER A 206 -9.57 -8.46 -1.10
C SER A 206 -10.44 -7.32 -0.62
N PHE A 207 -9.94 -6.09 -0.80
CA PHE A 207 -10.70 -4.86 -0.61
C PHE A 207 -10.31 -3.86 -1.70
N ASP A 208 -11.33 -3.28 -2.32
CA ASP A 208 -11.19 -2.38 -3.46
C ASP A 208 -12.04 -1.13 -3.22
N ILE A 209 -11.47 0.04 -3.45
CA ILE A 209 -12.18 1.31 -3.67
C ILE A 209 -11.99 1.62 -5.14
N SER A 210 -13.04 1.36 -5.91
CA SER A 210 -13.03 1.55 -7.36
C SER A 210 -12.86 3.01 -7.75
N GLU A 211 -13.52 3.91 -7.01
CA GLU A 211 -13.43 5.35 -7.14
C GLU A 211 -13.98 5.97 -5.86
N ALA A 212 -13.31 7.00 -5.37
CA ALA A 212 -13.77 7.85 -4.29
C ALA A 212 -13.33 9.28 -4.57
N HIS A 213 -14.22 10.23 -4.30
CA HIS A 213 -14.00 11.64 -4.59
C HIS A 213 -14.35 12.48 -3.36
N GLY A 214 -13.56 13.51 -3.09
CA GLY A 214 -13.78 14.44 -1.99
C GLY A 214 -13.48 15.89 -2.36
N GLU A 215 -14.28 16.81 -1.84
CA GLU A 215 -14.15 18.26 -2.04
C GLU A 215 -14.13 19.00 -0.70
N ALA A 216 -13.08 19.79 -0.46
CA ALA A 216 -12.98 20.67 0.69
C ALA A 216 -12.53 22.07 0.25
N ALA A 217 -12.90 23.10 1.01
CA ALA A 217 -12.51 24.47 0.68
C ALA A 217 -12.46 25.33 1.95
N PRO A 218 -11.45 26.20 2.11
CA PRO A 218 -11.51 27.29 3.07
C PRO A 218 -12.75 28.16 2.82
N GLU A 219 -13.32 28.80 3.86
CA GLU A 219 -14.49 29.68 3.69
C GLU A 219 -14.18 30.95 2.87
N SER A 220 -12.89 31.30 2.74
CA SER A 220 -12.38 32.41 1.93
C SER A 220 -11.02 32.06 1.34
N PRO A 221 -10.60 32.64 0.19
CA PRO A 221 -9.30 32.36 -0.41
C PRO A 221 -8.14 32.44 0.61
N SER A 222 -7.45 31.32 0.78
CA SER A 222 -6.43 31.11 1.80
C SER A 222 -5.09 31.69 1.39
N GLN A 223 -4.38 32.29 2.37
CA GLN A 223 -3.04 32.83 2.20
C GLN A 223 -1.93 31.78 2.41
N LEU A 224 -2.26 30.49 2.46
CA LEU A 224 -1.35 29.38 2.76
C LEU A 224 0.06 29.54 2.14
N TYR A 225 0.12 29.65 0.81
CA TYR A 225 1.39 29.76 0.10
C TYR A 225 2.03 31.15 0.22
N ASN A 226 1.22 32.20 0.31
CA ASN A 226 1.70 33.57 0.48
C ASN A 226 2.35 33.81 1.84
N ASP A 227 1.89 33.13 2.89
CA ASP A 227 2.47 33.17 4.24
C ASP A 227 3.71 32.27 4.39
N LEU A 228 3.85 31.24 3.54
CA LEU A 228 5.03 30.36 3.44
C LEU A 228 6.21 31.02 2.70
N ASP A 229 5.94 31.67 1.57
CA ASP A 229 6.93 32.32 0.70
C ASP A 229 7.99 33.22 1.39
N PRO A 230 7.65 34.05 2.40
CA PRO A 230 8.64 34.92 3.04
C PRO A 230 9.58 34.21 4.01
N LEU A 231 9.38 32.93 4.33
CA LEU A 231 10.16 32.20 5.33
C LEU A 231 11.54 31.80 4.77
N SER A 232 12.60 32.06 5.55
CA SER A 232 13.96 31.64 5.23
C SER A 232 14.42 30.53 6.16
N ALA A 233 15.01 29.47 5.60
CA ALA A 233 15.51 28.35 6.38
C ALA A 233 16.55 28.81 7.45
N PRO A 234 16.52 28.22 8.67
CA PRO A 234 15.55 27.23 9.12
C PRO A 234 14.20 27.85 9.52
N PHE A 235 13.10 27.15 9.21
CA PHE A 235 11.76 27.58 9.60
C PHE A 235 10.82 26.41 9.87
N SER A 236 9.77 26.66 10.64
CA SER A 236 8.62 25.76 10.80
C SER A 236 7.36 26.50 10.40
N PHE A 237 6.48 25.84 9.67
CA PHE A 237 5.18 26.36 9.31
C PHE A 237 4.10 25.32 9.62
N TYR A 238 3.01 25.78 10.20
CA TYR A 238 1.84 24.97 10.51
C TYR A 238 0.60 25.61 9.89
N TRP A 239 -0.19 24.80 9.23
CA TRP A 239 -1.46 25.17 8.65
C TRP A 239 -2.58 24.30 9.20
N ASP A 240 -3.72 24.93 9.42
CA ASP A 240 -4.93 24.28 9.92
C ASP A 240 -6.16 24.94 9.30
N CYS A 241 -6.97 24.14 8.61
CA CYS A 241 -8.29 24.51 8.11
C CYS A 241 -9.33 23.68 8.87
N ASP A 242 -10.08 24.31 9.77
CA ASP A 242 -11.02 23.59 10.64
C ASP A 242 -12.44 24.18 10.58
N THR A 243 -13.45 23.35 10.85
CA THR A 243 -14.87 23.79 10.83
C THR A 243 -15.34 24.46 12.12
N TRP A 244 -14.50 24.51 13.16
CA TRP A 244 -14.83 25.09 14.46
C TRP A 244 -14.38 26.55 14.61
N MET A 245 -13.56 27.04 13.68
CA MET A 245 -13.08 28.41 13.65
C MET A 245 -14.12 29.37 13.08
N ASP A 246 -14.21 30.55 13.70
CA ASP A 246 -15.09 31.63 13.22
C ASP A 246 -14.36 32.61 12.29
N SER A 247 -13.02 32.60 12.27
CA SER A 247 -12.22 33.57 11.51
C SER A 247 -10.77 33.15 11.35
N ALA A 248 -10.19 33.43 10.18
CA ALA A 248 -8.77 33.22 9.93
C ALA A 248 -7.87 34.04 10.84
N SER A 249 -6.76 33.45 11.26
CA SER A 249 -5.70 34.08 12.03
C SER A 249 -4.34 33.57 11.57
N SER A 250 -3.39 34.50 11.41
CA SER A 250 -2.00 34.14 11.14
C SER A 250 -1.06 34.85 12.11
N SER A 251 0.04 34.18 12.44
CA SER A 251 1.10 34.72 13.29
C SER A 251 2.46 34.19 12.87
N SER A 252 3.49 35.01 13.07
CA SER A 252 4.87 34.62 12.78
C SER A 252 5.78 35.14 13.88
N GLU A 253 6.70 34.30 14.33
CA GLU A 253 7.72 34.64 15.33
C GLU A 253 9.10 34.25 14.80
N SER A 254 10.13 34.94 15.29
CA SER A 254 11.52 34.62 14.95
C SER A 254 12.37 34.68 16.21
N GLU A 255 12.92 33.54 16.61
CA GLU A 255 13.77 33.41 17.80
C GLU A 255 15.07 32.68 17.45
N ASP A 256 16.20 33.22 17.90
CA ASP A 256 17.53 32.62 17.75
C ASP A 256 17.92 32.15 16.33
N GLY A 257 17.35 32.79 15.29
CA GLY A 257 17.63 32.47 13.89
C GLY A 257 16.73 31.39 13.28
N HIS A 258 15.71 30.94 14.02
CA HIS A 258 14.63 30.06 13.56
C HIS A 258 13.33 30.86 13.41
N SER A 259 12.65 30.73 12.28
CA SER A 259 11.35 31.37 12.05
C SER A 259 10.21 30.36 12.25
N SER A 260 9.16 30.72 12.97
CA SER A 260 7.94 29.92 13.04
C SER A 260 6.76 30.74 12.53
N ALA A 261 5.86 30.10 11.79
CA ALA A 261 4.63 30.72 11.33
C ALA A 261 3.47 29.73 11.42
N TRP A 262 2.29 30.29 11.69
CA TRP A 262 1.06 29.55 11.92
C TRP A 262 -0.05 30.24 11.14
N LEU A 263 -0.76 29.50 10.31
CA LEU A 263 -1.98 29.93 9.65
C LEU A 263 -3.11 28.98 10.07
N SER A 264 -4.19 29.55 10.57
CA SER A 264 -5.34 28.81 11.07
C SER A 264 -6.58 29.50 10.52
N GLU A 265 -7.45 28.77 9.84
CA GLU A 265 -8.57 29.34 9.07
C GLU A 265 -9.83 28.46 9.07
N PRO A 266 -11.02 29.08 8.88
CA PRO A 266 -12.27 28.33 8.81
C PRO A 266 -12.38 27.54 7.49
N CYS A 267 -12.81 26.29 7.59
CA CYS A 267 -13.11 25.40 6.47
C CYS A 267 -14.62 25.21 6.28
N ASN A 268 -15.07 25.13 5.03
CA ASN A 268 -16.42 24.65 4.69
C ASN A 268 -16.54 23.15 4.99
N ASP A 269 -17.74 22.59 4.94
CA ASP A 269 -17.95 21.14 5.08
C ASP A 269 -17.10 20.33 4.08
N TYR A 270 -16.56 19.19 4.51
CA TYR A 270 -15.92 18.22 3.62
C TYR A 270 -16.99 17.29 3.07
N THR A 271 -17.17 17.28 1.76
CA THR A 271 -18.15 16.41 1.10
C THR A 271 -17.47 15.42 0.18
N GLY A 272 -18.10 14.26 -0.03
CA GLY A 272 -17.53 13.28 -0.92
C GLY A 272 -18.43 12.09 -1.18
N ASN A 273 -17.92 11.18 -2.00
CA ASN A 273 -18.57 9.92 -2.36
C ASN A 273 -17.53 8.80 -2.48
N PHE A 274 -18.00 7.56 -2.41
CA PHE A 274 -17.16 6.37 -2.56
C PHE A 274 -17.94 5.20 -3.15
N ALA A 275 -17.21 4.29 -3.78
CA ALA A 275 -17.69 2.97 -4.17
C ALA A 275 -16.63 1.91 -3.86
N ASN A 276 -16.97 0.97 -2.98
CA ASN A 276 -16.09 -0.08 -2.49
C ASN A 276 -16.61 -1.50 -2.79
N ALA A 277 -15.71 -2.47 -2.68
CA ALA A 277 -16.03 -3.89 -2.67
C ALA A 277 -15.07 -4.63 -1.73
N ALA A 278 -15.56 -5.69 -1.09
CA ALA A 278 -14.72 -6.61 -0.32
C ALA A 278 -15.06 -8.04 -0.70
N SER A 279 -14.07 -8.93 -0.70
CA SER A 279 -14.31 -10.36 -0.92
C SER A 279 -13.41 -11.22 -0.06
N TYR A 280 -13.86 -12.44 0.21
CA TYR A 280 -13.02 -13.46 0.83
C TYR A 280 -13.29 -14.84 0.24
N ASN A 281 -12.30 -15.70 0.30
CA ASN A 281 -12.42 -17.12 0.04
C ASN A 281 -11.62 -17.92 1.09
N VAL A 282 -12.15 -19.06 1.49
CA VAL A 282 -11.49 -20.05 2.34
C VAL A 282 -11.84 -21.42 1.78
N ALA A 283 -10.84 -22.20 1.42
CA ALA A 283 -10.99 -23.56 0.94
C ALA A 283 -10.05 -24.51 1.68
N PHE A 284 -10.56 -25.71 1.96
CA PHE A 284 -9.83 -26.81 2.55
C PHE A 284 -10.23 -28.09 1.82
N SER A 285 -9.25 -28.87 1.39
CA SER A 285 -9.48 -30.10 0.63
C SER A 285 -8.39 -31.13 0.87
N GLY A 286 -8.60 -32.35 0.37
CA GLY A 286 -7.56 -33.37 0.35
C GLY A 286 -7.34 -34.13 1.67
N PHE A 287 -8.26 -33.95 2.64
CA PHE A 287 -8.24 -34.74 3.87
C PHE A 287 -8.43 -36.24 3.56
N PRO A 288 -7.57 -37.15 4.11
CA PRO A 288 -7.59 -38.58 3.82
C PRO A 288 -8.72 -39.30 4.57
N ALA A 289 -9.97 -38.96 4.22
CA ALA A 289 -11.18 -39.43 4.89
C ALA A 289 -11.35 -40.94 4.76
N GLU A 290 -11.16 -41.50 3.56
CA GLU A 290 -11.33 -42.94 3.30
C GLU A 290 -10.33 -43.78 4.09
N GLU A 291 -9.09 -43.31 4.20
CA GLU A 291 -7.98 -44.00 4.86
C GLU A 291 -8.14 -44.07 6.38
N ILE A 292 -8.92 -43.15 6.97
CA ILE A 292 -9.27 -43.17 8.40
C ILE A 292 -10.70 -43.68 8.68
N GLY A 293 -11.39 -44.20 7.65
CA GLY A 293 -12.71 -44.82 7.77
C GLY A 293 -13.88 -43.84 7.84
N LEU A 294 -13.71 -42.62 7.33
CA LEU A 294 -14.78 -41.65 7.03
C LEU A 294 -15.21 -41.78 5.56
N GLU A 295 -16.36 -41.21 5.19
CA GLU A 295 -16.77 -41.20 3.77
C GLU A 295 -15.96 -40.14 3.00
N ALA A 296 -15.56 -40.45 1.76
CA ALA A 296 -14.68 -39.60 0.94
C ALA A 296 -15.19 -38.16 0.73
N ASP A 297 -16.52 -38.01 0.72
CA ASP A 297 -17.20 -36.73 0.50
C ASP A 297 -17.32 -35.89 1.79
N ASP A 298 -16.85 -36.39 2.95
CA ASP A 298 -17.17 -35.80 4.26
C ASP A 298 -16.32 -34.57 4.65
N VAL A 299 -15.17 -34.31 4.02
CA VAL A 299 -14.20 -33.31 4.54
C VAL A 299 -13.56 -32.45 3.43
N SER A 300 -14.40 -31.77 2.65
CA SER A 300 -13.99 -30.58 1.90
C SER A 300 -14.85 -29.39 2.30
N ILE A 301 -14.22 -28.24 2.51
CA ILE A 301 -14.90 -27.01 2.92
C ILE A 301 -14.50 -25.93 1.93
N SER A 302 -15.48 -25.22 1.37
CA SER A 302 -15.24 -24.02 0.59
C SER A 302 -16.29 -22.99 0.96
N ILE A 303 -15.83 -21.83 1.40
CA ILE A 303 -16.63 -20.68 1.80
C ILE A 303 -16.07 -19.48 1.06
N SER A 304 -16.94 -18.73 0.40
CA SER A 304 -16.56 -17.48 -0.25
C SER A 304 -17.74 -16.53 -0.22
N ASP A 305 -17.47 -15.25 -0.04
CA ASP A 305 -18.49 -14.21 -0.14
C ASP A 305 -17.88 -12.93 -0.71
N SER A 306 -18.75 -12.02 -1.13
CA SER A 306 -18.37 -10.70 -1.62
C SER A 306 -19.46 -9.68 -1.31
N THR A 307 -19.06 -8.51 -0.86
CA THR A 307 -19.92 -7.35 -0.65
C THR A 307 -19.48 -6.17 -1.52
N ASN A 308 -20.41 -5.27 -1.79
CA ASN A 308 -20.16 -3.98 -2.40
C ASN A 308 -21.02 -2.93 -1.70
N ASP A 309 -20.47 -1.73 -1.59
CA ASP A 309 -21.16 -0.60 -1.01
C ASP A 309 -20.75 0.70 -1.70
N SER A 310 -21.64 1.67 -1.68
CA SER A 310 -21.40 2.99 -2.24
C SER A 310 -22.22 4.02 -1.49
N GLY A 311 -21.63 5.19 -1.27
CA GLY A 311 -22.25 6.21 -0.45
C GLY A 311 -21.77 7.61 -0.76
N THR A 312 -22.39 8.56 -0.06
CA THR A 312 -22.00 9.97 -0.02
C THR A 312 -21.89 10.38 1.44
N PHE A 313 -20.96 11.28 1.75
CA PHE A 313 -20.81 11.82 3.10
C PHE A 313 -20.72 13.35 3.08
N THR A 314 -20.98 13.93 4.24
CA THR A 314 -20.76 15.34 4.53
C THR A 314 -20.28 15.41 5.97
N MET A 315 -19.09 15.96 6.16
CA MET A 315 -18.49 16.17 7.48
C MET A 315 -18.51 17.65 7.80
N ASP A 316 -19.30 18.01 8.80
CA ASP A 316 -19.41 19.34 9.39
C ASP A 316 -18.50 19.52 10.62
N GLU A 317 -17.82 18.46 11.04
CA GLU A 317 -16.86 18.43 12.15
C GLU A 317 -15.55 17.74 11.71
N TYR A 318 -14.59 18.53 11.22
CA TYR A 318 -13.26 18.05 10.83
C TYR A 318 -12.21 19.17 10.84
N SER A 319 -10.94 18.78 10.74
CA SER A 319 -9.79 19.67 10.53
C SER A 319 -8.86 19.06 9.48
N LEU A 320 -8.29 19.92 8.65
CA LEU A 320 -7.19 19.61 7.74
C LEU A 320 -5.97 20.35 8.26
N ASP A 321 -5.06 19.61 8.89
CA ASP A 321 -3.81 20.14 9.39
C ASP A 321 -2.61 19.61 8.62
N GLY A 322 -1.56 20.42 8.57
CA GLY A 322 -0.28 20.01 8.03
C GLY A 322 0.85 20.91 8.50
N SER A 323 2.05 20.37 8.53
CA SER A 323 3.23 21.13 8.90
C SER A 323 4.43 20.79 8.04
N ILE A 324 5.32 21.78 7.93
CA ILE A 324 6.63 21.64 7.32
C ILE A 324 7.67 22.25 8.24
N GLU A 325 8.74 21.50 8.49
CA GLU A 325 9.93 22.01 9.15
C GLU A 325 11.11 21.93 8.18
N VAL A 326 11.67 23.09 7.82
CA VAL A 326 12.88 23.20 7.02
C VAL A 326 14.06 23.44 7.96
N MET A 327 15.00 22.50 7.95
CA MET A 327 16.17 22.49 8.81
C MET A 327 17.29 23.39 8.28
N ASP A 328 18.26 23.71 9.13
CA ASP A 328 19.49 24.40 8.75
C ASP A 328 20.48 23.49 7.99
N THR A 329 20.26 22.17 8.08
CA THR A 329 21.07 21.14 7.44
C THR A 329 20.82 21.14 5.95
N THR A 330 21.91 21.12 5.19
CA THR A 330 21.87 21.15 3.72
C THR A 330 22.43 19.86 3.13
N GLN A 331 21.93 19.50 1.96
CA GLN A 331 22.40 18.37 1.16
C GLN A 331 22.54 18.76 -0.31
N ASP A 332 23.56 18.23 -0.98
CA ASP A 332 23.71 18.38 -2.42
C ASP A 332 22.92 17.28 -3.11
N ILE A 333 21.89 17.66 -3.87
CA ILE A 333 21.11 16.74 -4.70
C ILE A 333 21.47 16.91 -6.17
N THR A 334 21.44 15.81 -6.91
CA THR A 334 21.58 15.85 -8.37
C THR A 334 20.20 16.03 -8.99
N VAL A 335 19.97 17.15 -9.68
CA VAL A 335 18.63 17.52 -10.20
C VAL A 335 18.41 17.16 -11.67
N ASP A 336 19.43 16.64 -12.35
CA ASP A 336 19.32 16.24 -13.75
C ASP A 336 20.26 15.08 -14.12
N GLY A 337 20.00 14.46 -15.28
CA GLY A 337 20.87 13.41 -15.84
C GLY A 337 22.25 13.91 -16.30
N ALA A 338 22.53 15.22 -16.22
CA ALA A 338 23.82 15.81 -16.53
C ALA A 338 24.73 15.92 -15.29
N GLY A 339 24.22 15.60 -14.09
CA GLY A 339 24.98 15.64 -12.84
C GLY A 339 24.99 17.02 -12.19
N THR A 340 24.04 17.91 -12.51
CA THR A 340 23.95 19.23 -11.88
C THR A 340 23.62 19.09 -10.41
N LEU A 341 24.51 19.60 -9.55
CA LEU A 341 24.31 19.61 -8.09
C LEU A 341 23.63 20.90 -7.66
N VAL A 342 22.60 20.77 -6.82
CA VAL A 342 21.91 21.86 -6.14
C VAL A 342 21.96 21.59 -4.65
N THR A 343 22.44 22.58 -3.88
CA THR A 343 22.39 22.54 -2.42
C THR A 343 20.99 22.93 -1.97
N VAL A 344 20.31 22.03 -1.28
CA VAL A 344 18.96 22.24 -0.73
C VAL A 344 18.98 22.05 0.79
N ASN A 345 18.07 22.70 1.49
CA ASN A 345 17.80 22.41 2.89
C ASN A 345 17.04 21.09 3.01
N GLN A 346 17.32 20.33 4.06
CA GLN A 346 16.49 19.20 4.43
C GLN A 346 15.18 19.69 5.03
N ALA A 347 14.09 18.97 4.78
CA ALA A 347 12.79 19.27 5.33
C ALA A 347 12.14 18.02 5.91
N GLU A 348 11.43 18.18 7.03
CA GLU A 348 10.49 17.19 7.57
C GLU A 348 9.08 17.65 7.18
N ALA A 349 8.50 16.96 6.20
CA ALA A 349 7.14 17.20 5.72
C ALA A 349 6.64 15.99 4.95
N PHE A 350 5.33 15.90 4.78
CA PHE A 350 4.78 15.10 3.68
C PHE A 350 5.25 15.72 2.35
N PRO A 351 5.73 14.92 1.39
CA PRO A 351 6.35 15.44 0.18
C PRO A 351 5.33 15.82 -0.92
N GLY A 352 4.15 16.29 -0.50
CA GLY A 352 3.08 16.85 -1.33
C GLY A 352 2.39 17.99 -0.57
N PRO A 353 1.25 18.49 -1.05
CA PRO A 353 0.51 19.57 -0.38
C PRO A 353 0.08 19.19 1.05
N LEU A 354 0.00 20.20 1.93
CA LEU A 354 -0.21 19.98 3.37
C LEU A 354 -1.55 19.29 3.70
N ALA A 355 -2.62 19.58 2.95
CA ALA A 355 -3.95 19.01 3.19
C ALA A 355 -4.11 17.58 2.66
N MET A 356 -3.29 17.18 1.69
CA MET A 356 -3.46 15.93 0.93
C MET A 356 -3.53 14.69 1.85
N PRO A 357 -2.64 14.51 2.85
CA PRO A 357 -2.71 13.34 3.73
C PRO A 357 -4.01 13.27 4.55
N ALA A 358 -4.47 14.40 5.10
CA ALA A 358 -5.68 14.45 5.90
C ALA A 358 -6.93 14.16 5.06
N MET A 359 -7.04 14.79 3.87
CA MET A 359 -8.16 14.53 2.96
C MET A 359 -8.19 13.08 2.47
N ALA A 360 -7.02 12.51 2.15
CA ALA A 360 -6.91 11.10 1.74
C ALA A 360 -7.31 10.15 2.87
N ALA A 361 -6.85 10.41 4.10
CA ALA A 361 -7.16 9.59 5.26
C ALA A 361 -8.66 9.58 5.58
N ILE A 362 -9.29 10.76 5.60
CA ILE A 362 -10.73 10.89 5.85
C ILE A 362 -11.55 10.22 4.74
N LEU A 363 -11.16 10.38 3.46
CA LEU A 363 -11.85 9.74 2.34
C LEU A 363 -11.75 8.22 2.42
N LEU A 364 -10.55 7.70 2.71
CA LEU A 364 -10.32 6.27 2.93
C LEU A 364 -11.13 5.75 4.12
N GLU A 365 -11.18 6.47 5.24
CA GLU A 365 -11.97 6.09 6.42
C GLU A 365 -13.46 5.98 6.09
N ASN A 366 -14.04 6.96 5.39
CA ASN A 366 -15.44 6.91 4.98
C ASN A 366 -15.71 5.76 4.00
N ALA A 367 -14.80 5.54 3.04
CA ALA A 367 -14.91 4.45 2.08
C ALA A 367 -14.78 3.07 2.75
N VAL A 368 -13.99 2.92 3.82
CA VAL A 368 -13.86 1.67 4.59
C VAL A 368 -15.03 1.45 5.54
N ALA A 369 -15.51 2.52 6.20
CA ALA A 369 -16.65 2.48 7.10
C ALA A 369 -17.94 2.07 6.37
N GLY A 370 -18.09 2.52 5.12
CA GLY A 370 -19.28 2.26 4.31
C GLY A 370 -20.46 3.16 4.67
N SER A 371 -21.56 2.99 3.96
CA SER A 371 -22.80 3.72 4.11
C SER A 371 -23.57 3.24 5.33
N GLU A 372 -24.38 4.11 5.95
CA GLU A 372 -25.23 3.71 7.07
C GLU A 372 -26.20 2.59 6.67
N GLY A 373 -25.97 1.39 7.21
CA GLY A 373 -26.77 0.20 6.91
C GLY A 373 -26.41 -0.52 5.62
N GLY A 374 -25.27 -0.19 5.01
CA GLY A 374 -24.62 -0.97 3.95
C GLY A 374 -23.76 -2.11 4.52
N ASP A 375 -23.52 -3.12 3.69
CA ASP A 375 -22.72 -4.29 4.03
C ASP A 375 -21.22 -3.89 4.07
N SER A 376 -20.79 -3.22 5.14
CA SER A 376 -19.41 -2.74 5.31
C SER A 376 -18.39 -3.88 5.33
N ILE A 377 -17.10 -3.56 5.23
CA ILE A 377 -16.00 -4.54 5.39
C ILE A 377 -16.13 -5.32 6.71
N TRP A 378 -16.64 -4.67 7.77
CA TRP A 378 -16.84 -5.28 9.08
C TRP A 378 -17.95 -6.34 9.08
N GLU A 379 -18.94 -6.21 8.19
CA GLU A 379 -20.00 -7.20 8.03
C GLU A 379 -19.53 -8.41 7.21
N ALA A 380 -18.65 -8.19 6.23
CA ALA A 380 -18.04 -9.26 5.43
C ALA A 380 -17.14 -10.20 6.26
N PHE A 381 -16.47 -9.67 7.30
CA PHE A 381 -15.58 -10.45 8.17
C PHE A 381 -16.22 -10.96 9.47
N GLY A 382 -17.53 -10.77 9.63
CA GLY A 382 -18.30 -11.29 10.77
C GLY A 382 -18.01 -10.53 12.07
N GLY A 383 -18.82 -9.51 12.33
CA GLY A 383 -18.88 -8.82 13.64
C GLY A 383 -19.30 -9.70 14.81
#